data_AF-A0A7W0XJ99-F1
#
_entry.id   AF-A0A7W0XJ99-F1
#
_cell.length_a   1.000
_cell.length_b   1.000
_cell.length_c   1.000
_cell.angle_alpha   90.00
_cell.angle_beta   90.00
_cell.angle_gamma   90.00
#
_symmetry.space_group_name_H-M   'P 1'
#
loop_
_entity.id
_entity.type
_entity.pdbx_description
1 polymer ?
#
loop_
_entity_poly.entity_id
_entity_poly.type
_entity_poly.pdbx_seq_one_letter_code
_entity_poly.pdbx_strand_id
1 'polypeptide(L)' 'MSRLAKSIEEQLLAENPELRAKGLRPILVWVPDTDEPGFEEELRRDFEAIRSSAGETEILDWIEQVADWPRD' A
#
# COMPACT_ATOMS: atom_id res chain seq x y z
N MET A 1 18.93 10.01 30.34
CA MET A 1 19.40 9.02 29.35
C MET A 1 18.16 8.37 28.74
N SER A 2 17.71 8.87 27.58
CA SER A 2 16.51 8.33 26.94
C SER A 2 16.80 6.91 26.48
N ARG A 3 16.02 5.95 26.98
CA ARG A 3 16.02 4.57 26.48
C ARG A 3 15.57 4.67 25.03
N LEU A 4 16.50 4.57 24.08
CA LEU A 4 16.17 4.56 22.66
C LEU A 4 15.26 3.34 22.43
N ALA A 5 13.94 3.56 22.45
CA ALA A 5 13.02 2.60 21.89
C ALA A 5 13.44 2.44 20.43
N LYS A 6 13.57 1.19 19.96
CA LYS A 6 13.89 0.94 18.55
C LYS A 6 12.93 1.73 17.69
N SER A 7 13.43 2.36 16.64
CA SER A 7 12.53 3.00 15.67
C SER A 7 11.67 1.91 15.02
N ILE A 8 10.47 2.27 14.57
CA ILE A 8 9.59 1.33 13.86
C ILE A 8 10.31 0.75 12.62
N GLU A 9 11.17 1.55 11.97
CA GLU A 9 12.02 1.09 10.87
C GLU A 9 13.00 -0.01 11.32
N GLU A 10 13.68 0.16 12.46
CA GLU A 10 14.58 -0.86 13.00
C GLU A 10 13.85 -2.16 13.36
N GLN A 11 12.60 -2.04 13.82
CA GLN A 11 11.75 -3.19 14.10
C GLN A 11 11.35 -3.91 12.80
N LEU A 12 10.85 -3.19 11.79
CA LEU A 12 10.50 -3.76 10.48
C LEU A 12 11.68 -4.43 9.79
N LEU A 13 12.88 -3.85 9.88
CA LEU A 13 14.11 -4.44 9.37
C LEU A 13 14.50 -5.71 10.12
N ALA A 14 14.31 -5.75 11.44
CA ALA A 14 14.62 -6.92 12.25
C ALA A 14 13.63 -8.08 11.99
N GLU A 15 12.36 -7.75 11.69
CA GLU A 15 11.31 -8.72 11.36
C GLU A 15 11.46 -9.28 9.94
N ASN A 16 12.07 -8.52 8.99
CA ASN A 16 12.15 -8.88 7.57
C ASN A 16 13.59 -8.81 6.99
N PRO A 17 14.57 -9.53 7.56
CA PRO A 17 15.97 -9.46 7.13
C PRO A 17 16.18 -9.91 5.67
N GLU A 18 15.34 -10.80 5.15
CA GLU A 18 15.37 -11.29 3.77
C GLU A 18 14.98 -10.21 2.75
N LEU A 19 14.06 -9.30 3.09
CA LEU A 19 13.71 -8.18 2.21
C LEU A 19 14.88 -7.21 2.09
N ARG A 20 15.59 -6.96 3.20
CA ARG A 20 16.82 -6.16 3.18
C ARG A 20 17.91 -6.80 2.34
N ALA A 21 18.09 -8.12 2.44
CA ALA A 21 19.07 -8.85 1.62
C ALA A 21 18.75 -8.78 0.12
N LYS A 22 17.47 -8.66 -0.25
CA LYS A 22 16.99 -8.41 -1.62
C LYS A 22 17.14 -6.95 -2.08
N GLY A 23 17.70 -6.07 -1.24
CA GLY A 23 17.87 -4.65 -1.55
C GLY A 23 16.62 -3.79 -1.37
N LEU A 24 15.57 -4.32 -0.73
CA LEU A 24 14.34 -3.58 -0.47
C LEU A 24 14.49 -2.72 0.80
N ARG A 25 13.89 -1.53 0.78
CA ARG A 25 13.80 -0.64 1.95
C ARG A 25 12.40 -0.71 2.54
N PRO A 26 12.25 -0.79 3.87
CA PRO A 26 10.94 -0.63 4.50
C PRO A 26 10.45 0.80 4.31
N ILE A 27 9.14 0.95 4.09
CA ILE A 27 8.45 2.24 4.14
C ILE A 27 7.26 2.11 5.07
N LEU A 28 6.99 3.18 5.81
CA LEU A 28 5.80 3.30 6.64
C LEU A 28 4.84 4.26 5.95
N VAL A 29 3.65 3.76 5.65
CA VAL A 29 2.56 4.55 5.11
C VAL A 29 1.37 4.42 6.04
N TRP A 30 0.69 5.55 6.27
CA TRP A 30 -0.57 5.57 6.99
C TRP A 30 -1.68 5.16 6.02
N VAL A 31 -2.45 4.14 6.40
CA VAL A 31 -3.61 3.65 5.66
C VAL A 31 -4.87 3.91 6.47
N PRO A 32 -6.07 3.94 5.84
CA PRO A 32 -7.32 3.95 6.58
C PRO A 32 -7.41 2.79 7.57
N ASP A 33 -8.02 3.04 8.72
CA ASP A 33 -8.31 1.98 9.70
C ASP A 33 -9.52 1.17 9.21
N THR A 34 -9.27 -0.10 8.88
CA THR A 34 -10.29 -0.98 8.31
C THR A 34 -11.22 -1.58 9.37
N ASP A 35 -10.90 -1.44 10.66
CA ASP A 35 -11.72 -1.91 11.77
C ASP A 35 -12.71 -0.85 12.26
N GLU A 36 -12.60 0.40 11.78
CA GLU A 36 -13.51 1.48 12.13
C GLU A 36 -14.95 1.18 11.64
N PRO A 37 -15.98 1.31 12.50
CA PRO A 37 -17.36 1.13 12.10
C PRO A 37 -17.74 2.08 10.95
N GLY A 38 -18.23 1.52 9.84
CA GLY A 38 -18.62 2.30 8.66
C GLY A 38 -17.58 2.32 7.54
N PHE A 39 -16.39 1.75 7.75
CA PHE A 39 -15.35 1.66 6.73
C PHE A 39 -15.84 0.96 5.46
N GLU A 40 -16.59 -0.13 5.57
CA GLU A 40 -17.12 -0.87 4.41
C GLU A 40 -18.11 -0.02 3.59
N GLU A 41 -18.98 0.74 4.25
CA GLU A 41 -19.91 1.63 3.58
C GLU A 41 -19.23 2.80 2.87
N GLU A 42 -18.20 3.38 3.49
CA GLU A 42 -17.37 4.43 2.89
C GLU A 42 -16.62 3.88 1.68
N LEU A 43 -15.93 2.76 1.85
CA LEU A 43 -15.20 2.05 0.81
C LEU A 43 -16.09 1.79 -0.42
N ARG A 44 -17.31 1.29 -0.20
CA ARG A 44 -18.27 1.03 -1.28
C ARG A 44 -18.67 2.31 -2.03
N ARG A 45 -18.86 3.43 -1.33
CA ARG A 45 -19.18 4.72 -1.97
C ARG A 45 -18.02 5.21 -2.82
N ASP A 46 -16.81 5.08 -2.32
CA ASP A 46 -15.61 5.53 -3.00
C ASP A 46 -15.34 4.70 -4.25
N PHE A 47 -15.46 3.37 -4.18
CA PHE A 47 -15.35 2.51 -5.35
C PHE A 47 -16.40 2.84 -6.42
N GLU A 48 -17.62 3.18 -6.04
CA GLU A 48 -18.66 3.60 -6.98
C GLU A 48 -18.30 4.93 -7.67
N ALA A 49 -17.76 5.89 -6.92
CA ALA A 49 -17.32 7.17 -7.44
C ALA A 49 -16.14 7.00 -8.42
N ILE A 50 -15.18 6.14 -8.08
CA ILE A 50 -14.03 5.81 -8.94
C ILE A 50 -14.51 5.14 -10.22
N ARG A 51 -15.36 4.11 -10.12
CA ARG A 51 -15.88 3.36 -11.27
C ARG A 51 -16.68 4.22 -12.24
N SER A 52 -17.35 5.25 -11.72
CA SER A 52 -18.10 6.21 -12.53
C SER A 52 -17.26 7.40 -13.03
N SER A 53 -15.98 7.46 -12.66
CA SER A 53 -15.09 8.54 -13.10
C SER A 53 -14.70 8.38 -14.57
N ALA A 54 -14.59 9.51 -15.28
CA ALA A 54 -14.40 9.51 -16.74
C ALA A 54 -13.06 8.89 -17.18
N GLY A 55 -12.07 8.80 -16.29
CA GLY A 55 -10.73 8.32 -16.60
C GLY A 55 -10.41 6.92 -16.11
N GLU A 56 -11.27 6.28 -15.31
CA GLU A 56 -10.94 5.00 -14.67
C GLU A 56 -10.53 3.93 -15.68
N THR A 57 -11.34 3.72 -16.71
CA THR A 57 -11.04 2.73 -17.75
C THR A 57 -9.75 3.06 -18.49
N GLU A 58 -9.56 4.30 -18.93
CA GLU A 58 -8.35 4.72 -19.67
C GLU A 58 -7.09 4.56 -18.82
N ILE A 59 -7.15 4.93 -17.53
CA ILE A 59 -6.02 4.80 -16.60
C ILE A 59 -5.68 3.34 -16.38
N LEU A 60 -6.67 2.48 -16.12
CA LEU A 60 -6.44 1.04 -15.93
C LEU A 60 -5.89 0.39 -17.21
N ASP A 61 -6.46 0.71 -18.38
CA ASP A 61 -5.98 0.22 -19.67
C ASP A 61 -4.52 0.66 -19.93
N TRP A 62 -4.17 1.89 -19.55
CA TRP A 62 -2.80 2.39 -19.67
C TRP A 62 -1.86 1.67 -18.70
N ILE A 63 -2.24 1.51 -17.43
CA ILE A 63 -1.46 0.77 -16.42
C ILE A 63 -1.18 -0.65 -16.91
N GLU A 64 -2.20 -1.34 -17.42
CA GLU A 64 -2.05 -2.70 -17.94
C GLU A 64 -1.06 -2.76 -19.12
N GLN A 65 -1.10 -1.75 -20.01
CA GLN A 65 -0.18 -1.67 -21.16
C GLN A 65 1.27 -1.40 -20.77
N VAL A 66 1.51 -0.58 -19.73
CA VAL A 66 2.88 -0.16 -19.36
C VAL A 66 3.50 -0.97 -18.24
N ALA A 67 2.70 -1.71 -17.48
CA ALA A 67 3.19 -2.52 -16.38
C ALA A 67 4.05 -3.68 -16.90
N ASP A 68 5.26 -3.77 -16.37
CA ASP A 68 6.17 -4.89 -16.60
C ASP A 68 5.78 -6.06 -15.68
N TRP A 69 4.67 -6.70 -16.04
CA TRP A 69 4.20 -7.89 -15.33
C TRP A 69 5.19 -9.04 -15.56
N PRO A 70 5.56 -9.81 -14.50
CA PRO A 70 6.28 -11.05 -14.69
C PRO A 70 5.52 -11.92 -15.69
N ARG A 71 6.14 -12.18 -16.84
CA ARG A 71 5.68 -13.23 -17.76
C ARG A 71 6.33 -14.50 -17.25
N ASP A 72 5.52 -15.54 -17.03
CA ASP A 72 5.89 -16.87 -16.52
C ASP A 72 7.36 -17.30 -16.74
#